data_AF-A0A816H0W6-F1
#
_entry.id   AF-A0A816H0W6-F1
#
_cell.length_a   1.000
_cell.length_b   1.000
_cell.length_c   1.000
_cell.angle_alpha   90.00
_cell.angle_beta   90.00
_cell.angle_gamma   90.00
#
_symmetry.space_group_name_H-M   'P 1'
#
loop_
_entity.id
_entity.type
_entity.pdbx_description
1 polymer ?
#
loop_
_entity_poly.entity_id
_entity_poly.type
_entity_poly.pdbx_seq_one_letter_code
_entity_poly.pdbx_strand_id
1 'polypeptide(L)'
;MNPSTTTTAGKSNTGPVYRIPPYHYIHVLDQNTNVTRLEIGPKTFIKQDNETVTVGPEKMITVPPRHYCVVESPVVRNEAG
;
A
#
# COMPACT_ATOMS: atom_id res chain seq x y z
N MET A 1 29.33 -3.67 -13.29
CA MET A 1 28.67 -2.51 -12.63
C MET A 1 27.34 -3.01 -12.12
N ASN A 2 27.28 -3.38 -10.84
CA ASN A 2 26.08 -3.95 -10.23
C ASN A 2 25.27 -2.81 -9.62
N PRO A 3 23.96 -2.66 -9.93
CA PRO A 3 23.11 -1.85 -9.10
C PRO A 3 22.81 -2.64 -7.82
N SER A 4 23.25 -2.09 -6.70
CA SER A 4 22.88 -2.50 -5.35
C SER A 4 21.36 -2.53 -5.21
N THR A 5 20.78 -3.73 -5.20
CA THR A 5 19.43 -3.95 -4.65
C THR A 5 19.51 -3.65 -3.17
N THR A 6 19.21 -2.40 -2.80
CA THR A 6 18.99 -2.00 -1.41
C THR A 6 17.81 -2.80 -0.89
N THR A 7 18.12 -3.92 -0.24
CA THR A 7 17.19 -4.61 0.65
C THR A 7 16.87 -3.64 1.79
N THR A 8 15.83 -2.82 1.61
CA THR A 8 15.26 -2.04 2.71
C THR A 8 14.63 -3.04 3.65
N ALA A 9 15.33 -3.36 4.74
CA ALA A 9 14.80 -4.10 5.88
C ALA A 9 13.56 -3.37 6.40
N GLY A 10 12.38 -3.81 5.97
CA GLY A 10 11.10 -3.24 6.37
C GLY A 10 10.94 -3.40 7.87
N LYS A 11 10.71 -2.27 8.56
CA LYS A 11 10.24 -2.23 9.96
C LYS A 11 9.18 -3.32 10.13
N SER A 12 9.40 -4.23 11.08
CA SER A 12 8.44 -5.26 11.45
C SER A 12 7.16 -4.58 11.96
N ASN A 13 6.25 -4.31 11.05
CA ASN A 13 4.97 -3.68 11.33
C ASN A 13 4.00 -4.75 11.82
N THR A 14 4.43 -5.63 12.73
CA THR A 14 3.71 -6.85 13.16
C THR A 14 2.68 -6.54 14.25
N GLY A 15 1.88 -5.50 14.04
CA GLY A 15 0.74 -5.18 14.90
C GLY A 15 -0.50 -5.96 14.46
N PRO A 16 -1.42 -6.33 15.38
CA PRO A 16 -2.75 -6.82 15.02
C PRO A 16 -3.68 -5.68 14.55
N VAL A 17 -3.35 -4.43 14.89
CA VAL A 17 -4.18 -3.25 14.62
C VAL A 17 -3.35 -2.16 13.95
N TYR A 18 -3.83 -1.64 12.84
CA TYR A 18 -3.21 -0.59 12.04
C TYR A 18 -4.14 0.62 11.98
N ARG A 19 -3.68 1.75 12.50
CA ARG A 19 -4.39 3.02 12.36
C ARG A 19 -3.92 3.68 11.07
N ILE A 20 -4.80 3.77 10.08
CA ILE A 20 -4.52 4.39 8.78
C ILE A 20 -5.04 5.83 8.86
N PRO A 21 -4.16 6.86 8.89
CA PRO A 21 -4.59 8.26 8.92
C PRO A 21 -5.25 8.69 7.59
N PRO A 22 -5.87 9.89 7.54
CA PRO A 22 -6.29 10.48 6.28
C PRO A 22 -5.14 10.57 5.27
N TYR A 23 -5.45 10.39 3.98
CA TYR A 23 -4.47 10.40 2.87
C TYR A 23 -3.34 9.37 3.02
N HIS A 24 -3.60 8.27 3.73
CA HIS A 24 -2.68 7.14 3.81
C HIS A 24 -3.36 5.86 3.31
N TYR A 25 -2.53 4.91 2.86
CA TYR A 25 -2.95 3.58 2.44
C TYR A 25 -2.04 2.49 3.01
N ILE A 26 -2.54 1.26 3.07
CA ILE A 26 -1.76 0.05 3.35
C ILE A 26 -2.03 -1.01 2.29
N HIS A 27 -1.07 -1.91 2.07
CA HIS A 27 -1.28 -3.12 1.28
C HIS A 27 -1.49 -4.32 2.19
N VAL A 28 -2.60 -5.01 2.00
CA VAL A 28 -2.95 -6.21 2.74
C VAL A 28 -2.97 -7.38 1.75
N LEU A 29 -2.09 -8.35 1.99
CA LEU A 29 -2.09 -9.63 1.30
C LEU A 29 -2.99 -10.60 2.05
N ASP A 30 -4.00 -11.14 1.37
CA ASP A 30 -4.75 -12.31 1.83
C ASP A 30 -4.01 -13.59 1.40
N GLN A 31 -3.54 -14.39 2.35
CA GLN A 31 -2.78 -15.62 2.11
C GLN A 31 -3.63 -16.75 1.54
N ASN A 32 -4.95 -16.73 1.72
CA ASN A 32 -5.83 -17.77 1.19
C ASN A 32 -6.00 -17.62 -0.33
N THR A 33 -6.20 -16.39 -0.78
CA THR A 33 -6.45 -16.07 -2.21
C THR A 33 -5.20 -15.58 -2.94
N ASN A 34 -4.13 -15.27 -2.21
CA ASN A 34 -2.94 -14.58 -2.70
C ASN A 34 -3.24 -13.23 -3.36
N VAL A 35 -4.37 -12.62 -3.02
CA VAL A 35 -4.76 -11.30 -3.53
C VAL A 35 -4.23 -10.22 -2.60
N THR A 36 -3.47 -9.29 -3.15
CA THR A 36 -3.10 -8.06 -2.44
C THR A 36 -4.11 -6.98 -2.74
N ARG A 37 -4.69 -6.40 -1.69
CA ARG A 37 -5.64 -5.30 -1.79
C ARG A 37 -5.15 -4.06 -1.07
N LEU A 38 -5.69 -2.92 -1.48
CA LEU A 38 -5.41 -1.62 -0.90
C LEU A 38 -6.48 -1.30 0.16
N GLU A 39 -6.06 -0.93 1.37
CA GLU A 39 -6.94 -0.35 2.38
C GLU A 39 -6.58 1.13 2.57
N ILE A 40 -7.59 1.99 2.53
CA ILE A 40 -7.44 3.46 2.55
C ILE A 40 -7.94 4.03 3.89
N GLY A 41 -7.26 5.03 4.42
CA GLY A 41 -7.68 5.76 5.62
C GLY A 41 -8.71 6.88 5.35
N PRO A 42 -9.36 7.46 6.39
CA PRO A 42 -9.17 7.22 7.82
C PRO A 42 -9.91 5.96 8.30
N LYS A 43 -9.16 4.92 8.67
CA LYS A 43 -9.72 3.63 9.10
C LYS A 43 -8.77 2.94 10.05
N THR A 44 -9.33 2.30 11.08
CA THR A 44 -8.58 1.35 11.91
C THR A 44 -8.77 -0.03 11.29
N PHE A 45 -7.71 -0.55 10.69
CA PHE A 45 -7.69 -1.88 10.10
C PHE A 45 -7.24 -2.91 11.15
N ILE A 46 -8.00 -3.99 11.28
CA ILE A 46 -7.70 -5.10 12.20
C ILE A 46 -7.31 -6.29 11.32
N LYS A 47 -6.05 -6.69 11.41
CA LYS A 47 -5.47 -7.76 10.59
C LYS A 47 -6.05 -9.10 11.03
N GLN A 48 -6.61 -9.85 10.08
CA GLN A 48 -7.00 -11.23 10.33
C GLN A 48 -5.79 -12.17 10.28
N ASP A 49 -5.98 -13.42 10.71
CA ASP A 49 -4.89 -14.41 10.77
C ASP A 49 -4.35 -14.75 9.38
N ASN A 50 -5.23 -14.88 8.39
CA ASN A 50 -4.89 -15.12 6.99
C ASN A 50 -4.37 -13.88 6.27
N GLU A 51 -4.26 -12.74 6.94
CA GLU A 51 -3.86 -11.48 6.31
C GLU A 51 -2.46 -11.06 6.75
N THR A 52 -1.71 -10.47 5.83
CA THR A 52 -0.39 -9.90 6.11
C THR A 52 -0.30 -8.51 5.51
N VAL A 53 0.13 -7.55 6.32
CA VAL A 53 0.37 -6.19 5.84
C VAL A 53 1.77 -6.15 5.22
N THR A 54 1.83 -6.04 3.90
CA THR A 54 3.10 -6.01 3.14
C THR A 54 3.69 -4.60 3.09
N VAL A 55 2.83 -3.58 3.03
CA VAL A 55 3.23 -2.16 3.06
C VAL A 55 2.45 -1.47 4.19
N GLY A 56 3.19 -0.82 5.09
CA GLY A 56 2.61 -0.05 6.20
C GLY A 56 1.92 1.23 5.74
N PRO A 57 1.38 2.05 6.66
CA PRO A 57 0.68 3.29 6.30
C PRO A 57 1.60 4.24 5.55
N GLU A 58 1.46 4.31 4.23
CA GLU A 58 2.18 5.23 3.35
C GLU A 58 1.28 6.37 2.91
N LYS A 59 1.90 7.52 2.62
CA LYS A 59 1.19 8.71 2.14
C LYS A 59 0.75 8.51 0.70
N MET A 60 -0.47 8.92 0.39
CA MET A 60 -0.95 8.99 -0.99
C MET A 60 -0.12 9.97 -1.81
N ILE A 61 0.10 9.61 -3.07
CA ILE A 61 0.74 10.50 -4.05
C ILE A 61 -0.20 11.69 -4.27
N THR A 62 0.23 12.87 -3.83
CA THR A 62 -0.47 14.14 -4.07
C THR A 62 0.27 14.87 -5.17
N VAL A 63 -0.36 15.03 -6.33
CA VAL A 63 0.20 15.78 -7.46
C VAL A 63 -0.21 17.26 -7.32
N PRO A 64 0.72 18.19 -7.06
CA PRO A 64 0.38 19.60 -6.92
C PRO A 64 -0.05 20.23 -8.25
N PRO A 65 -0.66 21.44 -8.22
CA PRO A 65 -0.94 22.18 -9.45
C PRO A 65 0.32 22.38 -10.29
N ARG A 66 0.18 22.26 -11.62
CA ARG A 66 1.26 22.39 -12.62
C ARG A 66 2.39 21.35 -12.49
N HIS A 67 2.13 20.22 -11.83
CA HIS A 67 3.05 19.07 -11.75
C HIS A 67 2.40 17.82 -12.36
N TYR A 68 3.23 16.84 -12.73
CA TYR A 68 2.78 15.53 -13.15
C TYR A 68 3.66 14.43 -12.52
N CYS A 69 3.10 13.24 -12.37
CA CYS A 69 3.83 12.04 -12.02
C CYS A 69 3.57 10.95 -13.06
N VAL A 70 4.54 10.08 -13.29
CA VAL A 70 4.38 8.90 -14.15
C VAL A 70 4.23 7.69 -13.24
N VAL A 71 3.16 6.92 -13.45
CA VAL A 71 2.91 5.66 -12.73
C VAL A 71 3.24 4.52 -13.67
N GLU A 72 4.27 3.75 -13.33
CA GLU A 72 4.59 2.52 -14.05
C GLU A 72 3.58 1.42 -13.68
N SER A 73 3.12 0.65 -14.66
CA SER A 73 2.07 -0.38 -14.50
C SER A 73 0.75 0.17 -13.91
N PRO A 74 0.06 1.08 -14.61
CA PRO A 74 -1.19 1.68 -14.12
C PRO A 74 -2.32 0.64 -14.01
N VAL A 75 -3.25 0.90 -13.09
CA VAL A 75 -4.46 0.07 -12.95
C VAL A 75 -5.33 0.18 -14.21
N VAL A 76 -5.82 -0.96 -14.69
CA VAL A 76 -6.81 -1.00 -15.76
C VAL A 76 -8.15 -0.54 -15.20
N ARG A 77 -8.75 0.48 -15.82
CA ARG A 77 -10.06 1.01 -15.46
C ARG A 77 -11.09 0.62 -16.50
N ASN A 78 -12.37 0.58 -16.10
CA ASN A 78 -13.47 0.34 -17.02
C ASN A 78 -13.96 1.67 -17.65
N GLU A 79 -14.99 1.62 -18.49
CA GLU A 79 -15.53 2.81 -19.18
C GLU A 79 -16.04 3.90 -18.23
N ALA A 80 -16.36 3.56 -16.98
CA ALA A 80 -16.84 4.51 -15.97
C ALA A 80 -15.71 5.25 -15.21
N GLY A 81 -14.44 4.91 -15.46
CA GLY A 81 -13.25 5.54 -14.86
C GLY A 81 -12.82 4.96 -13.52
#